data_AF-A0A2R4ZNB1-F1
#
_entry.id   AF-A0A2R4ZNB1-F1
#
_cell.length_a   1.000
_cell.length_b   1.000
_cell.length_c   1.000
_cell.angle_alpha   90.00
_cell.angle_beta   90.00
_cell.angle_gamma   90.00
#
_symmetry.space_group_name_H-M   'P 1'
#
loop_
_entity.id
_entity.type
_entity.pdbx_description
1 polymer ?
#
loop_
_entity_poly.entity_id
_entity_poly.type
_entity_poly.pdbx_seq_one_letter_code
_entity_poly.pdbx_strand_id
1 'polypeptide(L)'
;MPRASERLLIARSLVHISTSMSRIRFLLTIIDRRASLLRERGLNNMAKELEEQKRVLERTLAELEAVSERLKTIMSLGVAYSDLISIATTIKDLRSVMRNINPEISASLAEAVSHIEEAARTISTG
;
A
#
# COMPACT_ATOMS: atom_id res chain seq x y z
N MET A 1 -25.74 -6.88 6.16
CA MET A 1 -24.53 -7.65 6.54
C MET A 1 -23.73 -7.91 5.28
N PRO A 2 -22.39 -7.75 5.29
CA PRO A 2 -21.58 -7.96 4.08
C PRO A 2 -21.71 -9.40 3.59
N ARG A 3 -21.93 -9.59 2.28
CA ARG A 3 -22.03 -10.93 1.69
C ARG A 3 -20.68 -11.64 1.77
N ALA A 4 -20.67 -12.97 1.83
CA ALA A 4 -19.43 -13.77 1.94
C ALA A 4 -18.41 -13.46 0.83
N SER A 5 -18.89 -13.06 -0.35
CA SER A 5 -18.08 -12.61 -1.49
C SER A 5 -17.33 -11.30 -1.22
N GLU A 6 -17.97 -10.29 -0.63
CA GLU A 6 -17.36 -8.99 -0.32
C GLU A 6 -16.23 -9.14 0.69
N ARG A 7 -16.47 -9.95 1.74
CA ARG A 7 -15.46 -10.24 2.77
C ARG A 7 -14.24 -10.93 2.19
N LEU A 8 -14.43 -11.83 1.23
CA LEU A 8 -13.34 -12.50 0.52
C LEU A 8 -12.52 -11.51 -0.32
N LEU A 9 -13.18 -10.60 -1.04
CA LEU A 9 -12.50 -9.57 -1.84
C LEU A 9 -11.68 -8.62 -0.96
N ILE A 10 -12.23 -8.18 0.17
CA ILE A 10 -11.50 -7.35 1.14
C ILE A 10 -10.34 -8.13 1.78
N ALA A 11 -10.51 -9.41 2.08
CA ALA A 11 -9.41 -10.24 2.58
C ALA A 11 -8.28 -10.37 1.55
N ARG A 12 -8.60 -10.54 0.25
CA ARG A 12 -7.60 -10.57 -0.82
C ARG A 12 -6.86 -9.24 -0.95
N SER A 13 -7.56 -8.11 -0.87
CA SER A 13 -6.89 -6.80 -0.92
C SER A 13 -5.94 -6.60 0.27
N LEU A 14 -6.32 -7.05 1.47
CA LEU A 14 -5.46 -7.04 2.66
C LEU A 14 -4.19 -7.88 2.47
N VAL A 15 -4.25 -9.01 1.77
CA VAL A 15 -3.05 -9.82 1.44
C VAL A 15 -2.08 -9.03 0.54
N HIS A 16 -2.60 -8.38 -0.51
CA HIS A 16 -1.78 -7.56 -1.40
C HIS A 16 -1.16 -6.35 -0.67
N ILE A 17 -1.94 -5.66 0.18
CA ILE A 17 -1.45 -4.56 1.01
C ILE A 17 -0.36 -5.05 1.97
N SER A 18 -0.57 -6.18 2.66
CA SER A 18 0.41 -6.76 3.59
C SER A 18 1.70 -7.18 2.90
N THR A 19 1.60 -7.71 1.68
CA THR A 19 2.75 -8.05 0.84
C THR A 19 3.53 -6.79 0.46
N SER A 20 2.84 -5.73 0.03
CA SER A 20 3.45 -4.44 -0.28
C SER A 20 4.15 -3.82 0.95
N MET A 21 3.50 -3.82 2.12
CA MET A 21 4.11 -3.33 3.36
C MET A 21 5.38 -4.10 3.74
N SER A 22 5.36 -5.44 3.61
CA SER A 22 6.52 -6.28 3.89
C SER A 22 7.69 -5.97 2.96
N ARG A 23 7.41 -5.78 1.66
CA ARG A 23 8.42 -5.34 0.68
C ARG A 23 8.98 -3.96 1.02
N ILE A 24 8.14 -3.00 1.41
CA ILE A 24 8.59 -1.67 1.81
C ILE A 24 9.54 -1.75 3.01
N ARG A 25 9.17 -2.48 4.07
CA ARG A 25 10.03 -2.68 5.25
C ARG A 25 11.39 -3.27 4.90
N PHE A 26 11.41 -4.23 3.97
CA PHE A 26 12.65 -4.80 3.46
C PHE A 26 13.50 -3.77 2.69
N LEU A 27 12.88 -2.99 1.81
CA LEU A 27 13.56 -1.93 1.06
C LEU A 27 14.15 -0.85 1.98
N LEU A 28 13.41 -0.42 3.02
CA LEU A 28 13.89 0.53 4.01
C LEU A 28 15.19 0.04 4.69
N THR A 29 15.24 -1.24 5.06
CA THR A 29 16.43 -1.87 5.66
C THR A 29 17.63 -1.84 4.70
N ILE A 30 17.41 -2.07 3.41
CA ILE A 30 18.47 -2.03 2.39
C ILE A 30 18.96 -0.59 2.17
N ILE A 31 18.03 0.37 2.09
CA ILE A 31 18.36 1.76 1.81
C ILE A 31 19.26 2.34 2.90
N ASP A 32 18.96 2.08 4.17
CA ASP A 32 19.78 2.58 5.28
C ASP A 32 21.23 2.10 5.20
N ARG A 33 21.42 0.80 4.94
CA ARG A 33 22.76 0.22 4.75
C ARG A 33 23.46 0.84 3.54
N ARG A 34 22.75 1.03 2.43
CA ARG A 34 23.33 1.54 1.19
C ARG A 34 23.68 3.02 1.28
N ALA A 35 22.85 3.83 1.94
CA ALA A 35 23.11 5.25 2.17
C ALA A 35 24.36 5.46 3.04
N SER A 36 24.57 4.62 4.08
CA SER A 36 25.80 4.65 4.89
C SER A 36 27.04 4.39 4.04
N LEU A 37 27.03 3.31 3.25
CA LEU A 37 28.16 2.94 2.39
C LEU A 37 28.48 4.00 1.33
N LEU A 38 27.46 4.69 0.79
CA LEU A 38 27.66 5.78 -0.15
C LEU A 38 28.32 7.00 0.50
N ARG A 39 27.92 7.35 1.74
CA ARG A 39 28.58 8.41 2.52
C ARG A 39 30.03 8.09 2.82
N GLU A 40 30.31 6.87 3.26
CA GLU A 40 31.67 6.39 3.53
C GLU A 40 32.58 6.47 2.29
N ARG A 41 32.00 6.35 1.09
CA ARG A 41 32.69 6.48 -0.21
C ARG A 41 32.72 7.92 -0.74
N GLY A 42 32.22 8.90 0.00
CA GLY A 42 32.14 10.30 -0.42
C GLY A 42 31.05 10.60 -1.47
N LEU A 43 30.16 9.66 -1.76
CA LEU A 43 29.09 9.78 -2.76
C LEU A 43 27.83 10.42 -2.17
N ASN A 44 27.97 11.62 -1.59
CA ASN A 44 26.94 12.28 -0.79
C ASN A 44 25.64 12.59 -1.57
N ASN A 45 25.72 12.91 -2.86
CA ASN A 45 24.53 13.20 -3.67
C ASN A 45 23.67 11.94 -3.87
N MET A 46 24.29 10.80 -4.17
CA MET A 46 23.57 9.52 -4.30
C MET A 46 22.99 9.06 -2.95
N ALA A 47 23.68 9.33 -1.85
CA ALA A 47 23.16 9.05 -0.52
C ALA A 47 21.89 9.87 -0.23
N LYS A 48 21.87 11.16 -0.60
CA LYS A 48 20.69 12.03 -0.46
C LYS A 48 19.51 11.56 -1.30
N GLU A 49 19.75 11.13 -2.54
CA GLU A 49 18.69 10.58 -3.40
C GLU A 49 18.04 9.33 -2.79
N LEU A 50 18.85 8.44 -2.20
CA LEU A 50 18.35 7.27 -1.48
C LEU A 50 17.55 7.64 -0.22
N GLU A 51 17.98 8.66 0.52
CA GLU A 51 17.24 9.16 1.68
C GLU A 51 15.90 9.77 1.30
N GLU A 52 15.80 10.42 0.14
CA GLU A 52 14.52 10.92 -0.34
C GLU A 52 13.58 9.77 -0.74
N GLN A 53 14.10 8.74 -1.42
CA GLN A 53 13.33 7.51 -1.67
C GLN A 53 12.89 6.85 -0.36
N LYS A 54 13.75 6.84 0.66
CA LYS A 54 13.42 6.32 2.01
C LYS A 54 12.20 7.02 2.59
N ARG A 55 12.18 8.37 2.59
CA ARG A 55 11.06 9.15 3.13
C ARG A 55 9.75 8.84 2.42
N VAL A 56 9.79 8.69 1.10
CA VAL A 56 8.60 8.32 0.32
C VAL A 56 8.10 6.93 0.70
N LEU A 57 9.01 5.96 0.89
CA LEU A 57 8.68 4.61 1.34
C LEU A 57 8.12 4.59 2.77
N GLU A 58 8.69 5.35 3.70
CA GLU A 58 8.20 5.47 5.09
C GLU A 58 6.78 6.04 5.12
N ARG A 59 6.53 7.11 4.36
CA ARG A 59 5.20 7.70 4.24
C ARG A 59 4.19 6.70 3.64
N THR A 60 4.59 6.02 2.57
CA THR A 60 3.75 5.01 1.93
C THR A 60 3.42 3.86 2.89
N LEU A 61 4.39 3.42 3.70
CA LEU A 61 4.17 2.38 4.71
C LEU A 61 3.12 2.81 5.73
N ALA A 62 3.26 4.01 6.30
CA ALA A 62 2.31 4.53 7.29
C ALA A 62 0.89 4.65 6.73
N GLU A 63 0.76 5.12 5.48
CA GLU A 63 -0.54 5.22 4.82
C GLU A 63 -1.15 3.83 4.54
N LEU A 64 -0.34 2.83 4.13
CA LEU A 64 -0.81 1.45 3.95
C LEU A 64 -1.21 0.78 5.27
N GLU A 65 -0.51 1.06 6.38
CA GLU A 65 -0.87 0.57 7.71
C GLU A 65 -2.24 1.13 8.14
N ALA A 66 -2.46 2.44 7.95
CA ALA A 66 -3.74 3.07 8.22
C ALA A 66 -4.88 2.50 7.35
N VAL A 67 -4.61 2.27 6.05
CA VAL A 67 -5.57 1.62 5.14
C VAL A 67 -5.88 0.19 5.58
N SER A 68 -4.88 -0.57 5.99
CA SER A 68 -5.04 -1.95 6.47
C SER A 68 -5.97 -2.01 7.70
N GLU A 69 -5.75 -1.13 8.68
CA GLU A 69 -6.62 -1.06 9.87
C GLU A 69 -8.06 -0.64 9.54
N ARG A 70 -8.24 0.30 8.60
CA ARG A 70 -9.57 0.67 8.12
C ARG A 70 -10.29 -0.50 7.45
N LEU A 71 -9.60 -1.25 6.59
CA LEU A 71 -10.18 -2.44 5.93
C LEU A 71 -10.56 -3.54 6.94
N LYS A 72 -9.73 -3.80 7.96
CA LYS A 72 -10.05 -4.74 9.05
C LYS A 72 -11.28 -4.29 9.86
N THR A 73 -11.37 -2.99 10.13
CA THR A 73 -12.54 -2.39 10.82
C THR A 73 -13.81 -2.59 10.01
N ILE A 74 -13.76 -2.31 8.71
CA ILE A 74 -14.84 -2.53 7.75
C ILE A 74 -15.29 -4.01 7.71
N MET A 75 -14.36 -4.95 7.73
CA MET A 75 -14.69 -6.38 7.80
C MET A 75 -15.45 -6.74 9.09
N SER A 76 -15.16 -6.05 10.19
CA SER A 76 -15.70 -6.35 11.52
C SER A 76 -17.06 -5.68 11.76
N LEU A 77 -17.21 -4.41 11.37
CA LEU A 77 -18.41 -3.60 11.67
C LEU A 77 -19.46 -3.64 10.56
N GLY A 78 -19.09 -4.08 9.36
CA GLY A 78 -19.93 -4.00 8.17
C GLY A 78 -19.35 -3.04 7.15
N VAL A 79 -19.62 -3.32 5.88
CA VAL A 79 -18.99 -2.63 4.76
C VAL A 79 -19.89 -1.51 4.25
N ALA A 80 -19.38 -0.28 4.28
CA ALA A 80 -20.00 0.86 3.62
C ALA A 80 -19.32 1.13 2.28
N TYR A 81 -20.12 1.35 1.24
CA TYR A 81 -19.65 1.64 -0.12
C TYR A 81 -18.69 2.84 -0.16
N SER A 82 -19.05 3.94 0.50
CA SER A 82 -18.25 5.17 0.54
C SER A 82 -16.86 4.96 1.14
N ASP A 83 -16.74 4.09 2.14
CA ASP A 83 -15.47 3.81 2.79
C ASP A 83 -14.53 3.04 1.87
N LEU A 84 -15.05 2.05 1.14
CA LEU A 84 -14.28 1.29 0.16
C LEU A 84 -13.79 2.19 -1.00
N ILE A 85 -14.63 3.11 -1.48
CA ILE A 85 -14.22 4.06 -2.52
C ILE A 85 -13.12 4.99 -2.02
N SER A 86 -13.26 5.53 -0.81
CA SER A 86 -12.22 6.36 -0.19
C SER A 86 -10.89 5.60 -0.09
N ILE A 87 -10.93 4.35 0.37
CA ILE A 87 -9.74 3.51 0.51
C ILE A 87 -9.11 3.21 -0.87
N ALA A 88 -9.92 2.86 -1.86
CA ALA A 88 -9.44 2.60 -3.21
C ALA A 88 -8.70 3.81 -3.79
N THR A 89 -9.22 5.03 -3.58
CA THR A 89 -8.56 6.27 -4.00
C THR A 89 -7.21 6.45 -3.32
N THR A 90 -7.12 6.28 -1.99
CA THR A 90 -5.85 6.35 -1.28
C THR A 90 -4.83 5.34 -1.83
N ILE A 91 -5.24 4.09 -2.08
CA ILE A 91 -4.32 3.08 -2.63
C ILE A 91 -3.89 3.44 -4.07
N LYS A 92 -4.77 4.05 -4.89
CA LYS A 92 -4.40 4.54 -6.23
C LYS A 92 -3.35 5.65 -6.17
N ASP A 93 -3.45 6.57 -5.22
CA ASP A 93 -2.47 7.64 -5.04
C ASP A 93 -1.11 7.07 -4.63
N LEU A 94 -1.10 6.15 -3.65
CA LEU A 94 0.09 5.42 -3.24
C LEU A 94 0.71 4.62 -4.39
N ARG A 95 -0.11 3.96 -5.19
CA ARG A 95 0.32 3.22 -6.38
C ARG A 95 1.02 4.14 -7.39
N SER A 96 0.49 5.35 -7.60
CA SER A 96 1.08 6.34 -8.50
C SER A 96 2.48 6.74 -8.05
N VAL A 97 2.65 7.02 -6.76
CA VAL A 97 3.95 7.31 -6.14
C VAL A 97 4.91 6.12 -6.30
N MET A 98 4.43 4.91 -6.04
CA MET A 98 5.26 3.69 -6.12
C MET A 98 5.66 3.30 -7.54
N ARG A 99 4.95 3.75 -8.59
CA ARG A 99 5.27 3.40 -9.99
C ARG A 99 6.72 3.76 -10.34
N ASN A 100 7.24 4.86 -9.80
CA ASN A 100 8.57 5.36 -10.10
C ASN A 100 9.65 4.83 -9.14
N ILE A 101 9.27 4.26 -8.00
CA ILE A 101 10.20 3.77 -6.97
C ILE A 101 10.32 2.25 -7.02
N ASN A 102 9.19 1.55 -7.05
CA ASN A 102 9.14 0.10 -7.11
C ASN A 102 7.89 -0.38 -7.88
N PRO A 103 8.06 -0.75 -9.18
CA PRO A 103 6.96 -1.21 -10.02
C PRO A 103 6.21 -2.44 -9.48
N GLU A 104 6.89 -3.33 -8.76
CA GLU A 104 6.28 -4.54 -8.20
C GLU A 104 5.32 -4.22 -7.05
N ILE A 105 5.66 -3.25 -6.20
CA ILE A 105 4.74 -2.72 -5.17
C ILE A 105 3.56 -2.05 -5.87
N SER A 106 3.82 -1.24 -6.90
CA SER A 106 2.75 -0.58 -7.69
C SER A 106 1.77 -1.59 -8.31
N ALA A 107 2.29 -2.71 -8.84
CA ALA A 107 1.46 -3.80 -9.37
C ALA A 107 0.62 -4.49 -8.28
N SER A 108 1.22 -4.82 -7.13
CA SER A 108 0.50 -5.41 -6.00
C SER A 108 -0.61 -4.48 -5.48
N LEU A 109 -0.36 -3.17 -5.41
CA LEU A 109 -1.39 -2.20 -5.04
C LEU A 109 -2.50 -2.08 -6.09
N ALA A 110 -2.21 -2.30 -7.38
CA ALA A 110 -3.24 -2.34 -8.42
C ALA A 110 -4.21 -3.50 -8.21
N GLU A 111 -3.69 -4.69 -7.86
CA GLU A 111 -4.53 -5.83 -7.49
C GLU A 111 -5.38 -5.52 -6.27
N ALA A 112 -4.82 -4.91 -5.23
CA ALA A 112 -5.59 -4.50 -4.04
C ALA A 112 -6.77 -3.58 -4.41
N VAL A 113 -6.54 -2.57 -5.27
CA VAL A 113 -7.59 -1.67 -5.76
C VAL A 113 -8.67 -2.43 -6.51
N SER A 114 -8.29 -3.32 -7.43
CA SER A 114 -9.24 -4.11 -8.23
C SER A 114 -10.24 -4.86 -7.35
N HIS A 115 -9.74 -5.56 -6.32
CA HIS A 115 -10.57 -6.30 -5.37
C HIS A 115 -11.49 -5.38 -4.54
N ILE A 116 -10.98 -4.22 -4.10
CA ILE A 116 -11.77 -3.26 -3.31
C ILE A 116 -12.90 -2.65 -4.15
N GLU A 117 -12.62 -2.30 -5.41
CA GLU A 117 -13.63 -1.77 -6.30
C GLU A 117 -14.69 -2.81 -6.68
N GLU A 118 -14.30 -4.08 -6.84
CA GLU A 118 -15.24 -5.17 -7.06
C GLU A 118 -16.14 -5.40 -5.85
N ALA A 119 -15.58 -5.32 -4.63
CA ALA A 119 -16.36 -5.39 -3.40
C ALA A 119 -17.34 -4.22 -3.32
N ALA A 120 -16.90 -3.00 -3.63
CA ALA A 120 -17.75 -1.81 -3.65
C ALA A 120 -18.89 -1.93 -4.69
N ARG A 121 -18.59 -2.40 -5.91
CA ARG A 121 -19.62 -2.63 -6.94
C ARG A 121 -20.68 -3.62 -6.48
N THR A 122 -20.26 -4.73 -5.86
CA THR A 122 -21.17 -5.77 -5.35
C THR A 122 -22.17 -5.20 -4.33
N ILE A 123 -21.72 -4.28 -3.47
CA ILE A 123 -22.56 -3.60 -2.47
C ILE A 123 -23.51 -2.60 -3.11
N SER A 124 -23.07 -1.88 -4.14
CA SER A 124 -23.91 -0.90 -4.83
C SER A 124 -25.05 -1.52 -5.63
N THR A 125 -24.88 -2.76 -6.10
CA THR A 125 -25.89 -3.48 -6.91
C THR A 125 -26.74 -4.45 -6.10
N GLY A 126 -26.44 -4.61 -4.81
CA GLY A 126 -26.96 -5.67 -3.96
C GLY A 126 -28.02 -5.20 -2.98
#